data_AF-G3U095-F1
#
_entry.id   AF-G3U095-F1
#
_cell.length_a   1.000
_cell.length_b   1.000
_cell.length_c   1.000
_cell.angle_alpha   90.00
_cell.angle_beta   90.00
_cell.angle_gamma   90.00
#
_symmetry.space_group_name_H-M   'P 1'
#
loop_
_entity.id
_entity.type
_entity.pdbx_description
1 polymer ?
#
loop_
_entity_poly.entity_id
_entity_poly.type
_entity_poly.pdbx_seq_one_letter_code
_entity_poly.pdbx_strand_id
1 'polypeptide(L)'
;KLASDPRCKGMPLSSFLLKPMQRITRYPLLIRSILENTPESHVDHSSLKLALERAEELCSQVNEGVREKENSDRLEWIQAHVQCEGLAEQLIFNSLTNCLGPRKLLHSGKLYKTKSNKELHGFLFNDFLLLTYMVKQFAVSSGSEKLFSSKSNAQFKMYKTPIFLNEVLVKLPTDPSSDEPVFHISHIDRVYTLRTDNINERTAWVQKIKAASEQYIDTEKKKREKAYQARSQKTSGIGRLMVHVIEATELKACKPNGKSNPYCEISMGPQSYTTRTLQDTLNPKWNFNCQFFIKDLYQDVLCLTMFDRDQFSPDDFLGRTEVPVAKIRTEQDSKGPTTRRLLLHEVPTGEVWVRFDLQLFEQKNLL
;
A
#
# COMPACT_ATOMS: atom_id res chain seq x y z
N LYS A 1 -40.66 25.98 3.78
CA LYS A 1 -42.02 25.38 3.88
C LYS A 1 -42.03 24.01 4.56
N LEU A 2 -41.04 23.12 4.37
CA LEU A 2 -41.01 21.84 5.11
C LEU A 2 -40.76 22.02 6.62
N ALA A 3 -39.90 22.97 7.03
CA ALA A 3 -39.55 23.20 8.43
C ALA A 3 -40.61 23.97 9.26
N SER A 4 -41.73 24.41 8.64
CA SER A 4 -42.81 25.10 9.35
C SER A 4 -43.83 24.14 9.97
N ASP A 5 -43.66 22.83 9.79
CA ASP A 5 -44.44 21.82 10.50
C ASP A 5 -44.19 21.94 12.02
N PRO A 6 -45.23 22.02 12.88
CA PRO A 6 -45.06 22.12 14.33
C PRO A 6 -44.20 21.00 14.94
N ARG A 7 -44.21 19.80 14.35
CA ARG A 7 -43.39 18.66 14.79
C ARG A 7 -41.90 18.91 14.63
N CYS A 8 -41.51 19.79 13.71
CA CYS A 8 -40.12 20.21 13.53
C CYS A 8 -39.63 21.11 14.67
N LYS A 9 -40.52 21.64 15.53
CA LYS A 9 -40.16 22.53 16.65
C LYS A 9 -39.26 23.70 16.24
N GLY A 10 -39.50 24.28 15.06
CA GLY A 10 -38.73 25.40 14.52
C GLY A 10 -37.30 25.05 14.06
N MET A 11 -36.91 23.78 14.08
CA MET A 11 -35.58 23.34 13.64
C MET A 11 -35.51 23.20 12.11
N PRO A 12 -34.42 23.68 11.45
CA PRO A 12 -34.22 23.48 10.03
C PRO A 12 -33.82 22.02 9.72
N LEU A 13 -34.06 21.56 8.49
CA LEU A 13 -33.71 20.19 8.06
C LEU A 13 -32.24 19.82 8.33
N SER A 14 -31.30 20.73 8.10
CA SER A 14 -29.86 20.50 8.34
C SER A 14 -29.57 20.08 9.78
N SER A 15 -30.32 20.57 10.76
CA SER A 15 -30.15 20.18 12.16
C SER A 15 -30.62 18.74 12.45
N PHE A 16 -31.63 18.24 11.73
CA PHE A 16 -32.09 16.87 11.84
C PHE A 16 -31.07 15.86 11.29
N LEU A 17 -30.28 16.25 10.28
CA LEU A 17 -29.22 15.41 9.72
C LEU A 17 -28.07 15.15 10.70
N LEU A 18 -27.90 16.01 11.71
CA LEU A 18 -26.89 15.82 12.76
C LEU A 18 -27.34 14.82 13.84
N LYS A 19 -28.65 14.55 13.95
CA LYS A 19 -29.21 13.75 15.06
C LYS A 19 -28.66 12.32 15.12
N PRO A 20 -28.47 11.58 14.01
CA PRO A 20 -27.88 10.24 14.06
C PRO A 20 -26.47 10.25 14.67
N MET A 21 -25.60 11.15 14.21
CA MET A 21 -24.23 11.26 14.71
C MET A 21 -24.21 11.67 16.19
N GLN A 22 -25.04 12.65 16.57
CA GLN A 22 -25.22 13.06 17.97
C GLN A 22 -25.74 11.92 18.86
N ARG A 23 -26.56 11.01 18.31
CA ARG A 23 -27.08 9.88 19.07
C ARG A 23 -26.00 8.85 19.34
N ILE A 24 -25.23 8.50 18.31
CA ILE A 24 -24.13 7.52 18.40
C ILE A 24 -23.10 7.97 19.44
N THR A 25 -22.65 9.23 19.38
CA THR A 25 -21.66 9.76 20.33
C THR A 25 -22.18 9.94 21.76
N ARG A 26 -23.50 9.95 21.96
CA ARG A 26 -24.11 10.01 23.29
C ARG A 26 -24.22 8.66 23.99
N TYR A 27 -24.25 7.54 23.26
CA TYR A 27 -24.37 6.22 23.88
C TYR A 27 -23.24 5.92 24.88
N PRO A 28 -21.95 6.11 24.55
CA PRO A 28 -20.88 5.89 25.51
C PRO A 28 -21.01 6.73 26.77
N LEU A 29 -21.39 8.00 26.64
CA LEU A 29 -21.55 8.92 27.77
C LEU A 29 -22.65 8.46 28.73
N LEU A 30 -23.81 8.06 28.17
CA LEU A 30 -24.94 7.60 28.97
C LEU A 30 -24.66 6.25 29.62
N ILE A 31 -24.11 5.29 28.87
CA ILE A 31 -23.80 3.95 29.39
C ILE A 31 -22.72 4.04 30.47
N ARG A 32 -21.69 4.88 30.27
CA ARG A 32 -20.66 5.13 31.28
C ARG A 32 -21.25 5.68 32.57
N SER A 33 -22.15 6.66 32.48
CA SER A 33 -22.83 7.20 33.67
C SER A 33 -23.66 6.14 34.40
N ILE A 34 -24.34 5.25 33.68
CA ILE A 34 -25.08 4.13 34.28
C ILE A 34 -24.10 3.15 34.95
N LEU A 35 -23.01 2.78 34.27
CA LEU A 35 -21.99 1.86 34.77
C LEU A 35 -21.31 2.39 36.04
N GLU A 36 -20.95 3.68 36.09
CA GLU A 36 -20.36 4.33 37.27
C GLU A 36 -21.29 4.28 38.50
N ASN A 37 -22.61 4.20 38.29
CA ASN A 37 -23.62 4.09 39.34
C ASN A 37 -24.12 2.65 39.55
N THR A 38 -23.51 1.66 38.89
CA THR A 38 -23.87 0.24 39.01
C THR A 38 -22.72 -0.51 39.70
N PRO A 39 -22.89 -1.00 40.96
CA PRO A 39 -21.83 -1.70 41.68
C PRO A 39 -21.29 -2.93 40.94
N GLU A 40 -20.03 -3.28 41.15
CA GLU A 40 -19.40 -4.46 40.51
C GLU A 40 -20.11 -5.78 40.83
N SER A 41 -20.79 -5.87 41.98
CA SER A 41 -21.59 -7.03 42.40
C SER A 41 -22.95 -7.13 41.72
N HIS A 42 -23.39 -6.09 41.00
CA HIS A 42 -24.70 -6.07 40.36
C HIS A 42 -24.70 -6.92 39.08
N VAL A 43 -25.80 -7.65 38.83
CA VAL A 43 -25.93 -8.59 37.70
C VAL A 43 -25.73 -7.92 36.32
N ASP A 44 -26.07 -6.63 36.20
CA ASP A 44 -25.94 -5.86 34.96
C ASP A 44 -24.55 -5.25 34.74
N HIS A 45 -23.66 -5.26 35.74
CA HIS A 45 -22.38 -4.55 35.65
C HIS A 45 -21.50 -5.07 34.48
N SER A 46 -21.42 -6.39 34.32
CA SER A 46 -20.66 -7.02 33.23
C SER A 46 -21.23 -6.68 31.85
N SER A 47 -22.56 -6.73 31.71
CA SER A 47 -23.28 -6.36 30.49
C SER A 47 -23.10 -4.89 30.13
N LEU A 48 -23.14 -3.99 31.11
CA LEU A 48 -22.91 -2.56 30.91
C LEU A 48 -21.47 -2.25 30.49
N LYS A 49 -20.48 -2.97 31.03
CA LYS A 49 -19.08 -2.83 30.62
C LYS A 49 -18.89 -3.23 29.14
N LEU A 50 -19.47 -4.37 28.75
CA LEU A 50 -19.44 -4.80 27.34
C LEU A 50 -20.21 -3.82 26.45
N ALA A 51 -21.37 -3.33 26.88
CA ALA A 51 -22.16 -2.35 26.12
C ALA A 51 -21.40 -1.03 25.91
N LEU A 52 -20.64 -0.58 26.91
CA LEU A 52 -19.79 0.60 26.81
C LEU A 52 -18.68 0.39 25.77
N GLU A 53 -17.96 -0.73 25.86
CA GLU A 53 -16.92 -1.09 24.89
C GLU A 53 -17.46 -1.09 23.46
N ARG A 54 -18.61 -1.75 23.22
CA ARG A 54 -19.26 -1.78 21.90
C ARG A 54 -19.71 -0.40 21.43
N ALA A 55 -20.21 0.45 22.32
CA ALA A 55 -20.62 1.80 21.96
C ALA A 55 -19.42 2.69 21.58
N GLU A 56 -18.29 2.54 22.27
CA GLU A 56 -17.04 3.23 21.96
C GLU A 56 -16.43 2.74 20.65
N GLU A 57 -16.42 1.42 20.42
CA GLU A 57 -16.04 0.80 19.15
C GLU A 57 -16.87 1.36 17.99
N LEU A 58 -18.19 1.41 18.13
CA LEU A 58 -19.10 1.95 17.12
C LEU A 58 -18.79 3.43 16.81
N CYS A 59 -18.55 4.26 17.84
CA CYS A 59 -18.18 5.66 17.64
C CYS A 59 -16.86 5.78 16.87
N SER A 60 -15.88 4.94 17.19
CA SER A 60 -14.59 4.90 16.49
C SER A 60 -14.78 4.52 15.02
N GLN A 61 -15.53 3.45 14.73
CA GLN A 61 -15.81 2.98 13.38
C GLN A 61 -16.54 4.03 12.53
N VAL A 62 -17.54 4.71 13.09
CA VAL A 62 -18.26 5.78 12.38
C VAL A 62 -17.34 6.95 12.05
N ASN A 63 -16.50 7.36 13.01
CA ASN A 63 -15.53 8.44 12.79
C ASN A 63 -14.48 8.07 11.73
N GLU A 64 -13.98 6.83 11.72
CA GLU A 64 -13.09 6.35 10.67
C GLU A 64 -13.81 6.28 9.31
N GLY A 65 -15.05 5.78 9.27
CA GLY A 65 -15.83 5.72 8.02
C GLY A 65 -16.04 7.09 7.37
N VAL A 66 -16.26 8.15 8.18
CA VAL A 66 -16.30 9.53 7.68
C VAL A 66 -14.95 9.93 7.08
N ARG A 67 -13.84 9.69 7.80
CA ARG A 67 -12.49 10.02 7.31
C ARG A 67 -12.14 9.28 6.02
N GLU A 68 -12.47 7.99 5.93
CA GLU A 68 -12.22 7.16 4.76
C GLU A 68 -13.03 7.64 3.56
N LYS A 69 -14.30 7.99 3.77
CA LYS A 69 -15.15 8.53 2.71
C LYS A 69 -14.63 9.87 2.19
N GLU A 70 -14.28 10.80 3.08
CA GLU A 70 -13.68 12.08 2.69
C GLU A 70 -12.35 11.91 1.96
N ASN A 71 -11.51 10.98 2.40
CA ASN A 71 -10.26 10.66 1.72
C ASN A 71 -10.53 10.11 0.31
N SER A 72 -11.44 9.14 0.18
CA SER A 72 -11.83 8.56 -1.10
C SER A 72 -12.32 9.63 -2.09
N ASP A 73 -13.23 10.50 -1.66
CA ASP A 73 -13.75 11.59 -2.50
C ASP A 73 -12.64 12.55 -2.96
N ARG A 74 -11.65 12.84 -2.09
CA ARG A 74 -10.48 13.65 -2.46
C ARG A 74 -9.55 12.95 -3.44
N LEU A 75 -9.33 11.64 -3.31
CA LEU A 75 -8.50 10.88 -4.23
C LEU A 75 -9.14 10.77 -5.61
N GLU A 76 -10.46 10.56 -5.67
CA GLU A 76 -11.23 10.60 -6.92
C GLU A 76 -11.16 11.97 -7.59
N TRP A 77 -11.26 13.04 -6.79
CA TRP A 77 -11.08 14.39 -7.31
C TRP A 77 -9.68 14.56 -7.93
N ILE A 78 -8.61 14.13 -7.24
CA ILE A 78 -7.24 14.20 -7.75
C ILE A 78 -7.10 13.40 -9.05
N GLN A 79 -7.68 12.19 -9.10
CA GLN A 79 -7.65 11.34 -10.29
C GLN A 79 -8.23 12.04 -11.54
N ALA A 80 -9.32 12.78 -11.38
CA ALA A 80 -9.98 13.48 -12.48
C ALA A 80 -9.34 14.83 -12.87
N HIS A 81 -8.53 15.42 -11.99
CA HIS A 81 -8.02 16.79 -12.16
C HIS A 81 -6.49 16.88 -12.29
N VAL A 82 -5.76 15.79 -12.08
CA VAL A 82 -4.31 15.74 -12.22
C VAL A 82 -3.91 14.81 -13.35
N GLN A 83 -3.34 15.40 -14.41
CA GLN A 83 -2.78 14.65 -15.54
C GLN A 83 -1.35 14.20 -15.24
N CYS A 84 -1.17 12.88 -15.14
CA CYS A 84 0.11 12.22 -14.92
C CYS A 84 0.59 11.53 -16.21
N GLU A 85 1.45 12.21 -16.98
CA GLU A 85 2.02 11.69 -18.23
C GLU A 85 3.49 11.29 -18.05
N GLY A 86 3.96 10.33 -18.85
CA GLY A 86 5.36 9.91 -18.85
C GLY A 86 5.76 9.02 -17.67
N LEU A 87 4.78 8.46 -16.96
CA LEU A 87 4.99 7.34 -16.04
C LEU A 87 4.97 6.03 -16.82
N ALA A 88 5.76 5.05 -16.37
CA ALA A 88 5.78 3.71 -16.97
C ALA A 88 4.44 2.97 -16.80
N GLU A 89 3.68 3.36 -15.78
CA GLU A 89 2.40 2.76 -15.42
C GLU A 89 1.36 3.84 -15.09
N GLN A 90 0.08 3.46 -15.18
CA GLN A 90 -1.03 4.36 -14.90
C GLN A 90 -1.19 4.55 -13.40
N LEU A 91 -1.01 5.77 -12.92
CA LEU A 91 -1.22 6.11 -11.52
C LEU A 91 -2.72 6.17 -11.20
N ILE A 92 -3.19 5.22 -10.39
CA ILE A 92 -4.54 5.21 -9.80
C ILE A 92 -4.42 5.71 -8.36
N PHE A 93 -4.96 6.89 -8.05
CA PHE A 93 -4.82 7.50 -6.73
C PHE A 93 -5.59 6.75 -5.64
N ASN A 94 -6.84 6.38 -5.93
CA ASN A 94 -7.73 5.67 -5.01
C ASN A 94 -7.47 4.16 -5.02
N SER A 95 -6.25 3.76 -4.68
CA SER A 95 -5.79 2.37 -4.68
C SER A 95 -5.10 2.00 -3.37
N LEU A 96 -4.74 0.73 -3.24
CA LEU A 96 -3.74 0.30 -2.27
C LEU A 96 -2.35 0.81 -2.67
N THR A 97 -1.50 0.98 -1.68
CA THR A 97 -0.06 1.23 -1.80
C THR A 97 0.72 -0.08 -1.65
N ASN A 98 2.01 -0.07 -1.96
CA ASN A 98 2.86 -1.28 -1.92
C ASN A 98 2.96 -1.94 -0.52
N CYS A 99 2.88 -1.15 0.55
CA CYS A 99 3.07 -1.66 1.90
C CYS A 99 2.31 -0.94 3.02
N LEU A 100 1.62 0.18 2.75
CA LEU A 100 0.95 0.99 3.78
C LEU A 100 -0.58 0.83 3.79
N GLY A 101 -1.11 -0.11 2.99
CA GLY A 101 -2.55 -0.28 2.81
C GLY A 101 -3.15 0.80 1.90
N PRO A 102 -4.39 1.25 2.14
CA PRO A 102 -5.05 2.28 1.30
C PRO A 102 -4.26 3.58 1.25
N ARG A 103 -4.19 4.19 0.05
CA ARG A 103 -3.57 5.52 -0.11
C ARG A 103 -4.39 6.58 0.65
N LYS A 104 -3.71 7.51 1.29
CA LYS A 104 -4.31 8.61 2.05
C LYS A 104 -3.69 9.93 1.65
N LEU A 105 -4.53 10.94 1.35
CA LEU A 105 -4.06 12.31 1.17
C LEU A 105 -3.81 12.95 2.54
N LEU A 106 -2.56 13.27 2.84
CA LEU A 106 -2.12 13.81 4.13
C LEU A 106 -2.07 15.34 4.16
N HIS A 107 -1.68 15.95 3.04
CA HIS A 107 -1.60 17.41 2.90
C HIS A 107 -1.66 17.84 1.45
N SER A 108 -2.11 19.07 1.20
CA SER A 108 -2.10 19.67 -0.12
C SER A 108 -2.03 21.19 -0.01
N GLY A 109 -1.28 21.83 -0.91
CA GLY A 109 -1.08 23.27 -0.86
C GLY A 109 -0.08 23.80 -1.88
N LYS A 110 -0.02 25.14 -1.96
CA LYS A 110 0.90 25.86 -2.85
C LYS A 110 2.33 25.76 -2.35
N LEU A 111 3.25 25.59 -3.29
CA LEU A 111 4.69 25.52 -3.07
C LEU A 111 5.39 26.31 -4.17
N TYR A 112 6.46 27.03 -3.84
CA TYR A 112 7.23 27.79 -4.83
C TYR A 112 8.67 27.29 -4.86
N LYS A 113 9.22 27.05 -6.05
CA LYS A 113 10.67 26.78 -6.15
C LYS A 113 11.45 28.06 -5.88
N THR A 114 12.37 28.05 -4.92
CA THR A 114 13.12 29.27 -4.55
C THR A 114 13.92 29.87 -5.71
N LYS A 115 14.60 29.02 -6.50
CA LYS A 115 15.46 29.50 -7.61
C LYS A 115 14.71 30.13 -8.78
N SER A 116 13.49 29.66 -9.08
CA SER A 116 12.75 30.08 -10.28
C SER A 116 11.43 30.78 -9.97
N ASN A 117 11.08 30.87 -8.68
CA ASN A 117 9.78 31.27 -8.15
C ASN A 117 8.57 30.60 -8.85
N LYS A 118 8.77 29.41 -9.44
CA LYS A 118 7.72 28.70 -10.15
C LYS A 118 6.69 28.23 -9.12
N GLU A 119 5.44 28.64 -9.30
CA GLU A 119 4.31 28.15 -8.51
C GLU A 119 4.02 26.69 -8.88
N LEU A 120 3.99 25.86 -7.85
CA LEU A 120 3.64 24.46 -7.89
C LEU A 120 2.50 24.23 -6.89
N HIS A 121 1.79 23.12 -7.08
CA HIS A 121 0.84 22.62 -6.10
C HIS A 121 1.27 21.21 -5.69
N GLY A 122 1.51 21.01 -4.40
CA GLY A 122 1.92 19.73 -3.84
C GLY A 122 0.72 18.94 -3.34
N PHE A 123 0.72 17.63 -3.59
CA PHE A 123 -0.18 16.65 -2.96
C PHE A 123 0.68 15.62 -2.23
N LEU A 124 0.62 15.61 -0.91
CA LEU A 124 1.31 14.64 -0.06
C LEU A 124 0.39 13.47 0.23
N PHE A 125 0.81 12.28 -0.17
CA PHE A 125 0.18 11.03 0.20
C PHE A 125 1.00 10.33 1.30
N ASN A 126 0.49 9.22 1.81
CA ASN A 126 1.22 8.38 2.77
C ASN A 126 2.40 7.62 2.14
N ASP A 127 2.42 7.43 0.82
CA ASP A 127 3.45 6.70 0.07
C ASP A 127 4.39 7.61 -0.74
N PHE A 128 3.89 8.70 -1.32
CA PHE A 128 4.72 9.64 -2.10
C PHE A 128 4.25 11.11 -2.00
N LEU A 129 5.12 12.02 -2.41
CA LEU A 129 4.81 13.42 -2.68
C LEU A 129 4.72 13.67 -4.19
N LEU A 130 3.58 14.18 -4.65
CA LEU A 130 3.36 14.60 -6.02
C LEU A 130 3.46 16.12 -6.14
N LEU A 131 4.35 16.59 -7.01
CA LEU A 131 4.43 18.00 -7.38
C LEU A 131 3.75 18.21 -8.72
N THR A 132 2.87 19.19 -8.78
CA THR A 132 2.10 19.55 -9.98
C THR A 132 2.23 21.05 -10.27
N TYR A 133 1.77 21.46 -11.44
CA TYR A 133 1.51 22.86 -11.74
C TYR A 133 0.12 23.01 -12.35
N MET A 134 -0.52 24.15 -12.11
CA MET A 134 -1.86 24.43 -12.61
C MET A 134 -1.80 24.81 -14.09
N VAL A 135 -2.73 24.30 -14.89
CA VAL A 135 -2.81 24.54 -16.35
C VAL A 135 -4.01 25.39 -16.73
N LYS A 136 -5.15 25.24 -16.01
CA LYS A 136 -6.36 26.03 -16.23
C LYS A 136 -7.01 26.38 -14.89
N GLN A 137 -7.40 27.65 -14.73
CA GLN A 137 -8.23 28.13 -13.62
C GLN A 137 -9.39 28.96 -14.20
N PHE A 138 -10.63 28.48 -14.03
CA PHE A 138 -11.79 29.35 -14.16
C PHE A 138 -12.13 29.91 -12.78
N ALA A 139 -12.34 31.23 -12.71
CA ALA A 139 -12.33 31.99 -11.47
C ALA A 139 -13.34 31.48 -10.43
N VAL A 140 -12.84 30.93 -9.30
CA VAL A 140 -13.44 31.08 -7.97
C VAL A 140 -12.32 31.17 -6.92
N SER A 141 -12.44 32.20 -6.07
CA SER A 141 -11.64 32.65 -4.92
C SER A 141 -10.77 31.64 -4.14
N SER A 142 -9.59 32.14 -3.72
CA SER A 142 -8.56 31.54 -2.86
C SER A 142 -9.09 30.87 -1.59
N GLY A 143 -8.94 29.54 -1.51
CA GLY A 143 -9.08 28.75 -0.30
C GLY A 143 -8.83 27.27 -0.60
N SER A 144 -8.05 26.57 0.22
CA SER A 144 -7.69 25.15 0.04
C SER A 144 -8.91 24.22 0.05
N GLU A 145 -9.94 24.52 0.84
CA GLU A 145 -11.17 23.73 0.91
C GLU A 145 -12.02 23.81 -0.36
N LYS A 146 -11.89 24.88 -1.15
CA LYS A 146 -12.61 24.98 -2.43
C LYS A 146 -11.97 24.14 -3.53
N LEU A 147 -10.72 23.70 -3.35
CA LEU A 147 -10.01 22.92 -4.36
C LEU A 147 -10.76 21.61 -4.66
N PHE A 148 -11.10 20.86 -3.61
CA PHE A 148 -11.80 19.57 -3.71
C PHE A 148 -13.32 19.71 -3.84
N SER A 149 -13.82 20.93 -4.11
CA SER A 149 -15.23 21.13 -4.38
C SER A 149 -15.59 20.50 -5.73
N SER A 150 -16.77 19.88 -5.81
CA SER A 150 -17.34 19.39 -7.07
C SER A 150 -17.57 20.48 -8.13
N LYS A 151 -17.51 21.76 -7.73
CA LYS A 151 -17.61 22.92 -8.63
C LYS A 151 -16.26 23.44 -9.11
N SER A 152 -15.16 22.89 -8.59
CA SER A 152 -13.81 23.28 -8.98
C SER A 152 -13.49 22.70 -10.36
N ASN A 153 -13.10 23.55 -11.30
CA ASN A 153 -12.62 23.15 -12.64
C ASN A 153 -11.10 23.28 -12.76
N ALA A 154 -10.40 23.27 -11.63
CA ALA A 154 -8.95 23.41 -11.57
C ALA A 154 -8.26 22.19 -12.20
N GLN A 155 -7.44 22.39 -13.22
CA GLN A 155 -6.72 21.31 -13.89
C GLN A 155 -5.22 21.43 -13.66
N PHE A 156 -4.59 20.33 -13.26
CA PHE A 156 -3.19 20.23 -12.91
C PHE A 156 -2.47 19.25 -13.83
N LYS A 157 -1.18 19.50 -14.05
CA LYS A 157 -0.27 18.55 -14.70
C LYS A 157 0.86 18.20 -13.76
N MET A 158 1.25 16.93 -13.77
CA MET A 158 2.43 16.44 -13.06
C MET A 158 3.66 17.24 -13.49
N TYR A 159 4.43 17.74 -12.51
CA TYR A 159 5.65 18.50 -12.76
C TYR A 159 6.86 17.61 -12.96
N LYS A 160 7.00 16.58 -12.13
CA LYS A 160 8.05 15.55 -12.18
C LYS A 160 7.50 14.23 -11.63
N THR A 161 8.24 13.16 -11.87
CA THR A 161 7.99 11.84 -11.26
C THR A 161 7.72 11.96 -9.76
N PRO A 162 6.72 11.24 -9.21
CA PRO A 162 6.42 11.22 -7.79
C PRO A 162 7.67 10.94 -6.94
N ILE A 163 7.74 11.60 -5.79
CA ILE A 163 8.87 11.51 -4.85
C ILE A 163 8.45 10.53 -3.75
N PHE A 164 8.97 9.30 -3.77
CA PHE A 164 8.57 8.27 -2.80
C PHE A 164 9.15 8.53 -1.43
N LEU A 165 8.33 8.33 -0.39
CA LEU A 165 8.69 8.74 0.97
C LEU A 165 9.68 7.80 1.67
N ASN A 166 9.88 6.57 1.16
CA ASN A 166 10.90 5.67 1.68
C ASN A 166 12.34 6.09 1.31
N GLU A 167 12.50 7.06 0.40
CA GLU A 167 13.80 7.55 -0.07
C GLU A 167 13.92 9.09 0.08
N VAL A 168 13.13 9.70 0.97
CA VAL A 168 13.12 11.15 1.23
C VAL A 168 13.82 11.50 2.54
N LEU A 169 14.58 12.58 2.52
CA LEU A 169 15.04 13.29 3.71
C LEU A 169 14.59 14.75 3.67
N VAL A 170 13.94 15.21 4.74
CA VAL A 170 13.50 16.59 4.88
C VAL A 170 14.41 17.35 5.84
N LYS A 171 14.98 18.45 5.36
CA LYS A 171 15.84 19.34 6.14
C LYS A 171 15.25 20.75 6.18
N LEU A 172 15.33 21.37 7.35
CA LEU A 172 15.16 22.82 7.46
C LEU A 172 16.46 23.51 6.98
N PRO A 173 16.39 24.81 6.62
CA PRO A 173 17.59 25.60 6.37
C PRO A 173 18.57 25.49 7.55
N THR A 174 19.87 25.64 7.25
CA THR A 174 20.96 25.47 8.22
C THR A 174 20.88 26.43 9.42
N ASP A 175 20.15 27.54 9.28
CA ASP A 175 19.85 28.49 10.35
C ASP A 175 18.41 28.29 10.88
N PRO A 176 18.23 27.70 12.06
CA PRO A 176 16.92 27.50 12.69
C PRO A 176 16.21 28.81 13.06
N SER A 177 16.93 29.93 13.11
CA SER A 177 16.38 31.26 13.41
C SER A 177 15.83 31.99 12.18
N SER A 178 15.98 31.39 10.99
CA SER A 178 15.46 31.95 9.76
C SER A 178 13.93 31.95 9.75
N ASP A 179 13.35 33.15 9.72
CA ASP A 179 11.92 33.42 9.47
C ASP A 179 11.50 33.08 8.03
N GLU A 180 12.39 32.49 7.20
CA GLU A 180 12.03 32.14 5.85
C GLU A 180 11.11 30.90 5.80
N PRO A 181 9.98 30.96 5.07
CA PRO A 181 9.09 29.82 4.91
C PRO A 181 9.63 28.80 3.90
N VAL A 182 10.90 28.40 4.03
CA VAL A 182 11.64 27.52 3.09
C VAL A 182 12.02 26.20 3.74
N PHE A 183 11.97 25.12 2.98
CA PHE A 183 12.48 23.80 3.40
C PHE A 183 13.13 23.05 2.23
N HIS A 184 13.87 22.00 2.56
CA HIS A 184 14.60 21.18 1.60
C HIS A 184 14.12 19.73 1.63
N ILE A 185 13.86 19.17 0.46
CA ILE A 185 13.60 17.74 0.27
C ILE A 185 14.77 17.16 -0.52
N SER A 186 15.52 16.24 0.08
CA SER A 186 16.49 15.40 -0.62
C SER A 186 15.82 14.09 -0.99
N HIS A 187 15.92 13.68 -2.26
CA HIS A 187 15.38 12.42 -2.77
C HIS A 187 16.38 11.82 -3.74
N ILE A 188 17.00 10.71 -3.35
CA ILE A 188 18.10 10.07 -4.08
C ILE A 188 19.18 11.15 -4.37
N ASP A 189 19.46 11.44 -5.65
CA ASP A 189 20.48 12.39 -6.09
C ASP A 189 19.94 13.81 -6.34
N ARG A 190 18.71 14.12 -5.92
CA ARG A 190 18.03 15.40 -6.19
C ARG A 190 17.69 16.14 -4.92
N VAL A 191 17.93 17.44 -4.92
CA VAL A 191 17.51 18.35 -3.85
C VAL A 191 16.48 19.35 -4.37
N TYR A 192 15.32 19.39 -3.72
CA TYR A 192 14.25 20.36 -3.97
C TYR A 192 14.26 21.40 -2.86
N THR A 193 14.46 22.66 -3.22
CA THR A 193 14.29 23.81 -2.31
C THR A 193 12.94 24.46 -2.58
N LEU A 194 12.04 24.37 -1.59
CA LEU A 194 10.64 24.78 -1.72
C LEU A 194 10.30 25.83 -0.66
N ARG A 195 9.52 26.83 -1.07
CA ARG A 195 8.99 27.90 -0.23
C ARG A 195 7.47 27.73 -0.09
N THR A 196 6.93 27.94 1.10
CA THR A 196 5.49 28.00 1.39
C THR A 196 5.03 29.45 1.54
N ASP A 197 3.72 29.65 1.71
CA ASP A 197 3.15 30.99 1.93
C ASP A 197 3.57 31.58 3.30
N ASN A 198 3.73 30.72 4.31
CA ASN A 198 4.11 31.13 5.67
C ASN A 198 4.84 30.01 6.43
N ILE A 199 5.38 30.36 7.60
CA ILE A 199 6.16 29.48 8.48
C ILE A 199 5.31 28.31 9.03
N ASN A 200 4.02 28.52 9.25
CA ASN A 200 3.11 27.47 9.74
C ASN A 200 2.95 26.39 8.68
N GLU A 201 2.72 26.76 7.42
CA GLU A 201 2.66 25.82 6.31
C GLU A 201 4.00 25.10 6.12
N ARG A 202 5.14 25.80 6.19
CA ARG A 202 6.47 25.17 6.14
C ARG A 202 6.56 24.07 7.21
N THR A 203 6.20 24.40 8.44
CA THR A 203 6.25 23.49 9.58
C THR A 203 5.31 22.29 9.38
N ALA A 204 4.09 22.53 8.91
CA ALA A 204 3.12 21.47 8.61
C ALA A 204 3.62 20.52 7.53
N TRP A 205 4.16 21.03 6.42
CA TRP A 205 4.76 20.21 5.37
C TRP A 205 5.92 19.37 5.89
N VAL A 206 6.86 19.98 6.61
CA VAL A 206 8.03 19.28 7.16
C VAL A 206 7.62 18.17 8.13
N GLN A 207 6.72 18.46 9.07
CA GLN A 207 6.25 17.47 10.04
C GLN A 207 5.52 16.31 9.36
N LYS A 208 4.59 16.59 8.45
CA LYS A 208 3.80 15.55 7.78
C LYS A 208 4.65 14.68 6.85
N ILE A 209 5.59 15.26 6.09
CA ILE A 209 6.49 14.47 5.23
C ILE A 209 7.39 13.58 6.08
N LYS A 210 7.97 14.11 7.18
CA LYS A 210 8.81 13.32 8.08
C LYS A 210 8.04 12.15 8.70
N ALA A 211 6.87 12.42 9.29
CA ALA A 211 6.06 11.40 9.91
C ALA A 211 5.64 10.30 8.91
N ALA A 212 5.23 10.68 7.71
CA ALA A 212 4.86 9.72 6.66
C ALA A 212 6.06 8.90 6.14
N SER A 213 7.22 9.54 5.98
CA SER A 213 8.48 8.88 5.59
C SER A 213 8.95 7.87 6.65
N GLU A 214 8.96 8.27 7.92
CA GLU A 214 9.30 7.38 9.04
C GLU A 214 8.35 6.17 9.11
N GLN A 215 7.04 6.41 9.00
CA GLN A 215 6.04 5.35 8.95
C GLN A 215 6.27 4.39 7.77
N TYR A 216 6.61 4.92 6.58
CA TYR A 216 6.92 4.10 5.42
C TYR A 216 8.12 3.20 5.71
N ILE A 217 9.24 3.79 6.09
CA ILE A 217 10.51 3.09 6.33
C ILE A 217 10.34 2.01 7.42
N ASP A 218 9.67 2.34 8.52
CA ASP A 218 9.43 1.39 9.61
C ASP A 218 8.54 0.21 9.17
N THR A 219 7.56 0.46 8.32
CA THR A 219 6.67 -0.59 7.82
C THR A 219 7.41 -1.54 6.88
N GLU A 220 8.22 -1.01 5.96
CA GLU A 220 9.09 -1.83 5.09
C GLU A 220 10.12 -2.62 5.90
N LYS A 221 10.74 -2.00 6.89
CA LYS A 221 11.70 -2.66 7.79
C LYS A 221 11.05 -3.84 8.52
N LYS A 222 9.88 -3.65 9.13
CA LYS A 222 9.13 -4.72 9.79
C LYS A 222 8.75 -5.85 8.83
N LYS A 223 8.35 -5.53 7.60
CA LYS A 223 8.05 -6.54 6.55
C LYS A 223 9.30 -7.34 6.20
N ARG A 224 10.44 -6.68 6.05
CA ARG A 224 11.74 -7.32 5.75
C ARG A 224 12.24 -8.20 6.89
N GLU A 225 12.11 -7.75 8.13
CA GLU A 225 12.49 -8.51 9.33
C GLU A 225 11.64 -9.77 9.47
N LYS A 226 10.31 -9.69 9.26
CA LYS A 226 9.43 -10.87 9.25
C LYS A 226 9.84 -11.86 8.16
N ALA A 227 10.13 -11.38 6.95
CA ALA A 227 10.60 -12.23 5.85
C ALA A 227 11.99 -12.86 6.14
N TYR A 228 12.89 -12.13 6.79
CA TYR A 228 14.19 -12.66 7.21
C TYR A 228 14.05 -13.71 8.30
N GLN A 229 13.24 -13.45 9.33
CA GLN A 229 12.97 -14.41 10.41
C GLN A 229 12.36 -15.71 9.87
N ALA A 230 11.42 -15.61 8.93
CA ALA A 230 10.85 -16.77 8.23
C ALA A 230 11.93 -17.59 7.49
N ARG A 231 12.88 -16.92 6.81
CA ARG A 231 13.99 -17.58 6.09
C ARG A 231 15.09 -18.13 7.01
N SER A 232 15.36 -17.50 8.15
CA SER A 232 16.46 -17.89 9.06
C SER A 232 16.15 -19.08 9.95
N GLN A 233 14.91 -19.58 9.95
CA GLN A 233 14.59 -20.84 10.62
C GLN A 233 15.43 -21.96 9.98
N LYS A 234 16.41 -22.47 10.74
CA LYS A 234 17.19 -23.65 10.35
C LYS A 234 16.25 -24.83 10.19
N THR A 235 15.92 -25.16 8.95
CA THR A 235 15.11 -26.31 8.63
C THR A 235 16.05 -27.50 8.42
N SER A 236 16.11 -28.38 9.42
CA SER A 236 16.56 -29.75 9.19
C SER A 236 15.50 -30.45 8.33
N GLY A 237 15.95 -31.24 7.36
CA GLY A 237 15.07 -31.90 6.39
C GLY A 237 15.56 -33.28 6.04
N ILE A 238 14.71 -34.07 5.41
CA ILE A 238 15.01 -35.41 4.88
C ILE A 238 15.66 -35.36 3.49
N GLY A 239 15.90 -34.16 2.96
CA GLY A 239 16.50 -33.95 1.65
C GLY A 239 16.55 -32.48 1.25
N ARG A 240 17.02 -32.25 0.03
CA ARG A 240 17.03 -30.96 -0.65
C ARG A 240 16.40 -31.05 -2.04
N LEU A 241 15.70 -30.00 -2.45
CA LEU A 241 15.20 -29.80 -3.80
C LEU A 241 15.91 -28.59 -4.42
N MET A 242 16.69 -28.82 -5.46
CA MET A 242 17.23 -27.76 -6.31
C MET A 242 16.19 -27.41 -7.37
N VAL A 243 15.87 -26.11 -7.45
CA VAL A 243 14.90 -25.56 -8.40
C VAL A 243 15.61 -24.55 -9.28
N HIS A 244 15.56 -24.77 -10.59
CA HIS A 244 16.05 -23.83 -11.60
C HIS A 244 14.87 -23.29 -12.42
N VAL A 245 14.49 -22.05 -12.14
CA VAL A 245 13.46 -21.33 -12.90
C VAL A 245 14.12 -20.70 -14.12
N ILE A 246 13.87 -21.28 -15.30
CA ILE A 246 14.55 -20.94 -16.54
C ILE A 246 13.92 -19.68 -17.13
N GLU A 247 12.66 -19.80 -17.54
CA GLU A 247 11.89 -18.75 -18.19
C GLU A 247 10.39 -18.94 -17.97
N ALA A 248 9.62 -17.90 -18.23
CA ALA A 248 8.19 -18.00 -18.47
C ALA A 248 7.86 -17.47 -19.86
N THR A 249 6.74 -17.91 -20.42
CA THR A 249 6.28 -17.56 -21.76
C THR A 249 4.82 -17.19 -21.77
N GLU A 250 4.44 -16.25 -22.64
CA GLU A 250 3.05 -15.82 -22.85
C GLU A 250 2.32 -15.37 -21.57
N LEU A 251 3.03 -14.72 -20.66
CA LEU A 251 2.42 -14.13 -19.47
C LEU A 251 1.32 -13.13 -19.85
N LYS A 252 0.30 -13.02 -18.99
CA LYS A 252 -0.74 -12.00 -19.10
C LYS A 252 -0.11 -10.60 -19.10
N ALA A 253 -0.53 -9.74 -20.04
CA ALA A 253 -0.16 -8.32 -20.03
C ALA A 253 -0.98 -7.56 -18.99
N CYS A 254 -0.33 -6.77 -18.13
CA CYS A 254 -0.99 -5.94 -17.13
C CYS A 254 -0.73 -4.43 -17.29
N LYS A 255 0.19 -4.02 -18.16
CA LYS A 255 0.50 -2.60 -18.39
C LYS A 255 -0.12 -2.07 -19.70
N PRO A 256 -0.39 -0.76 -19.82
CA PRO A 256 -0.99 -0.16 -21.03
C PRO A 256 -0.19 -0.35 -22.32
N ASN A 257 1.13 -0.58 -22.22
CA ASN A 257 1.99 -0.89 -23.36
C ASN A 257 1.85 -2.35 -23.86
N GLY A 258 0.96 -3.15 -23.26
CA GLY A 258 0.77 -4.56 -23.59
C GLY A 258 1.90 -5.47 -23.09
N LYS A 259 2.70 -5.01 -22.12
CA LYS A 259 3.77 -5.77 -21.47
C LYS A 259 3.52 -5.88 -19.95
N SER A 260 4.48 -6.48 -19.26
CA SER A 260 4.57 -6.58 -17.81
C SER A 260 6.03 -6.53 -17.38
N ASN A 261 6.26 -6.30 -16.10
CA ASN A 261 7.54 -6.33 -15.41
C ASN A 261 7.62 -7.58 -14.50
N PRO A 262 7.69 -8.80 -15.05
CA PRO A 262 7.48 -10.01 -14.28
C PRO A 262 8.65 -10.39 -13.37
N TYR A 263 8.31 -10.95 -12.20
CA TYR A 263 9.20 -11.74 -11.36
C TYR A 263 8.47 -12.99 -10.86
N CYS A 264 9.21 -13.99 -10.39
CA CYS A 264 8.68 -15.22 -9.83
C CYS A 264 9.04 -15.30 -8.34
N GLU A 265 8.04 -15.57 -7.50
CA GLU A 265 8.21 -16.02 -6.12
C GLU A 265 8.09 -17.54 -6.09
N ILE A 266 9.10 -18.20 -5.52
CA ILE A 266 9.15 -19.65 -5.35
C ILE A 266 9.10 -19.94 -3.86
N SER A 267 8.12 -20.70 -3.40
CA SER A 267 7.92 -21.01 -1.98
C SER A 267 7.63 -22.48 -1.72
N MET A 268 8.03 -22.96 -0.54
CA MET A 268 7.74 -24.31 -0.04
C MET A 268 7.69 -24.25 1.49
N GLY A 269 6.47 -24.31 2.04
CA GLY A 269 6.24 -24.04 3.46
C GLY A 269 6.77 -22.64 3.86
N PRO A 270 7.63 -22.52 4.89
CA PRO A 270 8.16 -21.23 5.33
C PRO A 270 9.34 -20.71 4.48
N GLN A 271 9.86 -21.52 3.55
CA GLN A 271 10.99 -21.14 2.70
C GLN A 271 10.47 -20.40 1.47
N SER A 272 11.07 -19.26 1.12
CA SER A 272 10.76 -18.54 -0.11
C SER A 272 11.97 -17.83 -0.72
N TYR A 273 11.97 -17.78 -2.06
CA TYR A 273 12.94 -17.09 -2.89
C TYR A 273 12.22 -16.26 -3.95
N THR A 274 12.86 -15.20 -4.43
CA THR A 274 12.28 -14.31 -5.43
C THR A 274 13.31 -14.05 -6.51
N THR A 275 12.92 -14.17 -7.78
CA THR A 275 13.79 -13.81 -8.91
C THR A 275 13.94 -12.29 -8.99
N ARG A 276 14.91 -11.82 -9.80
CA ARG A 276 14.90 -10.42 -10.25
C ARG A 276 13.64 -10.13 -11.08
N THR A 277 13.20 -8.89 -11.05
CA THR A 277 12.20 -8.34 -11.97
C THR A 277 12.85 -8.05 -13.32
N LEU A 278 12.22 -8.49 -14.41
CA LEU A 278 12.61 -8.11 -15.78
C LEU A 278 11.58 -7.13 -16.32
N GLN A 279 12.02 -6.10 -17.04
CA GLN A 279 11.15 -5.02 -17.50
C GLN A 279 10.54 -5.34 -18.88
N ASP A 280 9.32 -4.87 -19.12
CA ASP A 280 8.64 -4.82 -20.42
C ASP A 280 8.65 -6.12 -21.23
N THR A 281 8.42 -7.27 -20.58
CA THR A 281 8.43 -8.58 -21.23
C THR A 281 7.31 -9.50 -20.73
N LEU A 282 6.72 -10.24 -21.66
CA LEU A 282 5.80 -11.35 -21.36
C LEU A 282 6.51 -12.71 -21.42
N ASN A 283 7.79 -12.72 -21.77
CA ASN A 283 8.62 -13.92 -21.93
C ASN A 283 9.93 -13.78 -21.14
N PRO A 284 9.88 -13.63 -19.81
CA PRO A 284 11.07 -13.40 -19.00
C PRO A 284 11.98 -14.61 -18.95
N LYS A 285 13.30 -14.38 -19.07
CA LYS A 285 14.34 -15.42 -18.87
C LYS A 285 15.16 -15.10 -17.63
N TRP A 286 14.84 -15.76 -16.52
CA TRP A 286 15.49 -15.49 -15.23
C TRP A 286 16.77 -16.30 -15.05
N ASN A 287 16.79 -17.58 -15.46
CA ASN A 287 17.86 -18.53 -15.17
C ASN A 287 18.27 -18.50 -13.68
N PHE A 288 17.27 -18.60 -12.81
CA PHE A 288 17.41 -18.43 -11.37
C PHE A 288 17.43 -19.77 -10.65
N ASN A 289 18.44 -20.00 -9.81
CA ASN A 289 18.62 -21.23 -9.04
C ASN A 289 18.35 -20.97 -7.56
N CYS A 290 17.62 -21.86 -6.91
CA CYS A 290 17.41 -21.85 -5.47
C CYS A 290 17.33 -23.27 -4.91
N GLN A 291 17.53 -23.41 -3.60
CA GLN A 291 17.53 -24.69 -2.90
C GLN A 291 16.51 -24.64 -1.75
N PHE A 292 15.71 -25.68 -1.65
CA PHE A 292 14.79 -25.90 -0.54
C PHE A 292 15.18 -27.14 0.26
N PHE A 293 15.04 -27.09 1.58
CA PHE A 293 15.09 -28.27 2.44
C PHE A 293 13.70 -28.90 2.53
N ILE A 294 13.64 -30.23 2.39
CA ILE A 294 12.39 -30.99 2.40
C ILE A 294 12.14 -31.46 3.81
N LYS A 295 11.01 -31.08 4.40
CA LYS A 295 10.59 -31.55 5.72
C LYS A 295 9.79 -32.85 5.59
N ASP A 296 8.83 -32.87 4.68
CA ASP A 296 7.94 -34.00 4.47
C ASP A 296 7.68 -34.15 2.97
N LEU A 297 8.10 -35.29 2.42
CA LEU A 297 7.99 -35.59 1.00
C LEU A 297 6.54 -35.57 0.48
N TYR A 298 5.57 -35.95 1.32
CA TYR A 298 4.18 -36.12 0.94
C TYR A 298 3.35 -34.85 1.18
N GLN A 299 3.75 -34.02 2.14
CA GLN A 299 3.06 -32.78 2.49
C GLN A 299 3.68 -31.54 1.84
N ASP A 300 4.98 -31.54 1.56
CA ASP A 300 5.63 -30.38 0.95
C ASP A 300 5.18 -30.20 -0.51
N VAL A 301 4.75 -28.98 -0.81
CA VAL A 301 4.33 -28.54 -2.14
C VAL A 301 5.15 -27.31 -2.51
N LEU A 302 5.79 -27.36 -3.68
CA LEU A 302 6.48 -26.22 -4.25
C LEU A 302 5.49 -25.35 -5.01
N CYS A 303 5.41 -24.07 -4.65
CA CYS A 303 4.58 -23.08 -5.34
C CYS A 303 5.48 -22.14 -6.14
N LEU A 304 5.16 -21.93 -7.42
CA LEU A 304 5.73 -20.88 -8.24
C LEU A 304 4.61 -19.88 -8.57
N THR A 305 4.77 -18.65 -8.10
CA THR A 305 3.81 -17.58 -8.30
C THR A 305 4.47 -16.45 -9.06
N MET A 306 3.85 -16.00 -10.15
CA MET A 306 4.36 -14.91 -10.98
C MET A 306 3.60 -13.63 -10.65
N PHE A 307 4.34 -12.55 -10.61
CA PHE A 307 3.83 -11.22 -10.30
C PHE A 307 4.40 -10.18 -11.27
N ASP A 308 3.60 -9.18 -11.61
CA ASP A 308 4.02 -7.97 -12.30
C ASP A 308 4.39 -6.92 -11.27
N ARG A 309 5.63 -6.44 -11.29
CA ARG A 309 6.06 -5.42 -10.35
C ARG A 309 5.42 -4.08 -10.67
N ASP A 310 4.76 -3.49 -9.68
CA ASP A 310 4.15 -2.16 -9.75
C ASP A 310 4.82 -1.20 -8.76
N GLN A 311 4.93 0.07 -9.14
CA GLN A 311 5.61 1.09 -8.35
C GLN A 311 4.65 1.77 -7.38
N PHE A 312 3.38 1.92 -7.75
CA PHE A 312 2.40 2.69 -6.97
C PHE A 312 1.36 1.83 -6.27
N SER A 313 1.24 0.54 -6.61
CA SER A 313 0.25 -0.37 -6.06
C SER A 313 0.81 -1.77 -5.83
N PRO A 314 0.10 -2.64 -5.08
CA PRO A 314 0.53 -4.03 -4.92
C PRO A 314 0.73 -4.72 -6.28
N ASP A 315 1.78 -5.54 -6.36
CA ASP A 315 2.16 -6.27 -7.56
C ASP A 315 1.00 -7.12 -8.13
N ASP A 316 0.73 -7.02 -9.44
CA ASP A 316 -0.38 -7.75 -10.07
C ASP A 316 -0.07 -9.23 -10.18
N PHE A 317 -1.05 -10.07 -9.89
CA PHE A 317 -0.91 -11.51 -10.04
C PHE A 317 -0.91 -11.94 -11.52
N LEU A 318 0.13 -12.67 -11.93
CA LEU A 318 0.34 -13.18 -13.28
C LEU A 318 0.15 -14.71 -13.39
N GLY A 319 -0.33 -15.36 -12.33
CA GLY A 319 -0.61 -16.79 -12.32
C GLY A 319 0.28 -17.57 -11.36
N ARG A 320 -0.14 -18.80 -11.05
CA ARG A 320 0.61 -19.70 -10.18
C ARG A 320 0.55 -21.16 -10.64
N THR A 321 1.54 -21.94 -10.24
CA THR A 321 1.51 -23.39 -10.35
C THR A 321 2.04 -24.01 -9.06
N GLU A 322 1.48 -25.17 -8.71
CA GLU A 322 1.84 -25.92 -7.51
C GLU A 322 2.30 -27.31 -7.91
N VAL A 323 3.41 -27.77 -7.31
CA VAL A 323 4.03 -29.05 -7.63
C VAL A 323 4.34 -29.81 -6.33
N PRO A 324 3.56 -30.85 -6.00
CA PRO A 324 3.87 -31.71 -4.86
C PRO A 324 5.25 -32.35 -5.00
N VAL A 325 6.06 -32.34 -3.93
CA VAL A 325 7.42 -32.90 -3.97
C VAL A 325 7.38 -34.41 -4.24
N ALA A 326 6.39 -35.13 -3.72
CA ALA A 326 6.16 -36.54 -4.04
C ALA A 326 6.07 -36.80 -5.56
N LYS A 327 5.41 -35.90 -6.33
CA LYS A 327 5.32 -36.02 -7.80
C LYS A 327 6.68 -35.78 -8.47
N ILE A 328 7.52 -34.92 -7.91
CA ILE A 328 8.89 -34.71 -8.40
C ILE A 328 9.71 -35.99 -8.21
N ARG A 329 9.61 -36.63 -7.03
CA ARG A 329 10.31 -37.88 -6.73
C ARG A 329 9.97 -39.00 -7.70
N THR A 330 8.68 -39.30 -7.87
CA THR A 330 8.25 -40.41 -8.75
C THR A 330 8.76 -40.27 -10.17
N GLU A 331 8.79 -39.04 -10.69
CA GLU A 331 9.29 -38.80 -12.04
C GLU A 331 10.82 -38.85 -12.12
N GLN A 332 11.52 -38.33 -11.11
CA GLN A 332 12.98 -38.34 -11.07
C GLN A 332 13.55 -39.76 -10.95
N ASP A 333 12.92 -40.64 -10.17
CA ASP A 333 13.34 -42.05 -10.05
C ASP A 333 13.39 -42.77 -11.42
N SER A 334 12.62 -42.28 -12.40
CA SER A 334 12.59 -42.85 -13.75
C SER A 334 13.60 -42.25 -14.74
N LYS A 335 14.02 -40.98 -14.56
CA LYS A 335 14.69 -40.18 -15.61
C LYS A 335 15.80 -39.25 -15.12
N GLY A 336 16.13 -39.24 -13.82
CA GLY A 336 17.03 -38.25 -13.23
C GLY A 336 16.38 -36.86 -13.14
N PRO A 337 17.17 -35.77 -12.99
CA PRO A 337 16.64 -34.41 -12.92
C PRO A 337 15.74 -34.06 -14.10
N THR A 338 14.54 -33.55 -13.83
CA THR A 338 13.51 -33.31 -14.85
C THR A 338 13.32 -31.83 -15.13
N THR A 339 13.07 -31.47 -16.39
CA THR A 339 12.65 -30.13 -16.80
C THR A 339 11.21 -30.19 -17.25
N ARG A 340 10.36 -29.34 -16.68
CA ARG A 340 8.92 -29.29 -16.95
C ARG A 340 8.52 -27.93 -17.47
N ARG A 341 7.52 -27.94 -18.35
CA ARG A 341 6.72 -26.77 -18.70
C ARG A 341 5.40 -26.88 -17.95
N LEU A 342 5.13 -25.91 -17.09
CA LEU A 342 3.99 -25.90 -16.19
C LEU A 342 3.06 -24.75 -16.58
N LEU A 343 1.77 -25.05 -16.74
CA LEU A 343 0.75 -24.04 -17.01
C LEU A 343 0.53 -23.19 -15.76
N LEU A 344 0.26 -21.90 -15.98
CA LEU A 344 -0.13 -21.00 -14.91
C LEU A 344 -1.64 -21.01 -14.75
N HIS A 345 -2.08 -21.27 -13.52
CA HIS A 345 -3.48 -21.32 -13.14
C HIS A 345 -3.96 -19.95 -12.65
N GLU A 346 -5.28 -19.77 -12.63
CA GLU A 346 -5.99 -18.53 -12.26
C GLU A 346 -5.73 -17.33 -13.18
N VAL A 347 -5.12 -17.59 -14.34
CA VAL A 347 -4.88 -16.61 -15.40
C VAL A 347 -5.19 -17.23 -16.77
N PRO A 348 -5.53 -16.41 -17.78
CA PRO A 348 -5.89 -16.91 -19.11
C PRO A 348 -4.70 -17.46 -19.91
N THR A 349 -3.49 -16.99 -19.64
CA THR A 349 -2.28 -17.36 -20.39
C THR A 349 -1.08 -17.44 -19.45
N GLY A 350 -0.05 -18.16 -19.89
CA GLY A 350 1.23 -18.23 -19.20
C GLY A 350 1.69 -19.66 -18.95
N GLU A 351 2.97 -19.91 -19.20
CA GLU A 351 3.66 -21.14 -18.84
C GLU A 351 5.01 -20.80 -18.21
N VAL A 352 5.48 -21.64 -17.29
CA VAL A 352 6.81 -21.53 -16.68
C VAL A 352 7.63 -22.79 -16.91
N TRP A 353 8.89 -22.60 -17.28
CA TRP A 353 9.87 -23.65 -17.53
C TRP A 353 10.78 -23.80 -16.32
N VAL A 354 10.74 -24.97 -15.69
CA VAL A 354 11.41 -25.21 -14.42
C VAL A 354 12.10 -26.57 -14.44
N ARG A 355 13.35 -26.61 -13.98
CA ARG A 355 14.09 -27.84 -13.74
C ARG A 355 14.14 -28.17 -12.25
N PHE A 356 13.89 -29.43 -11.93
CA PHE A 356 13.90 -29.99 -10.59
C PHE A 356 15.01 -31.03 -10.45
N ASP A 357 15.77 -30.95 -9.36
CA ASP A 357 16.72 -31.97 -8.94
C ASP A 357 16.57 -32.22 -7.43
N LEU A 358 15.90 -33.33 -7.11
CA LEU A 358 15.60 -33.81 -5.77
C LEU A 358 16.72 -34.71 -5.27
N GLN A 359 17.21 -34.45 -4.06
CA GLN A 359 18.19 -35.30 -3.39
C GLN A 359 17.75 -35.55 -1.95
N LEU A 360 17.40 -36.80 -1.63
CA LEU A 360 17.10 -37.19 -0.26
C LEU A 360 18.40 -37.46 0.48
N PHE A 361 18.47 -37.04 1.75
CA PHE A 361 19.61 -37.37 2.60
C PHE A 361 19.47 -38.83 3.02
N GLU A 362 20.53 -39.61 2.86
CA GLU A 362 20.56 -40.97 3.37
C GLU A 362 20.30 -40.95 4.87
N GLN A 363 19.30 -41.71 5.34
CA GLN A 363 19.23 -42.08 6.74
C GLN A 363 20.48 -42.90 7.03
N LYS A 364 21.49 -42.30 7.67
CA LYS A 364 22.50 -43.09 8.37
C LYS A 364 21.73 -43.94 9.38
N ASN A 365 21.52 -45.20 9.06
CA ASN A 365 21.19 -46.21 10.05
C ASN A 365 22.33 -46.18 11.06
N LEU A 366 22.06 -45.56 12.22
CA LEU A 366 22.87 -45.73 13.41
C LEU A 366 22.68 -47.19 13.83
N LEU A 367 23.58 -48.05 13.34
CA LEU A 367 23.76 -49.42 13.80
C LEU A 367 24.28 -49.42 15.24
#